data_AF-A0A7D8UJV9-F1
#
_entry.id   AF-A0A7D8UJV9-F1
#
_cell.length_a   1.000
_cell.length_b   1.000
_cell.length_c   1.000
_cell.angle_alpha   90.00
_cell.angle_beta   90.00
_cell.angle_gamma   90.00
#
_symmetry.space_group_name_H-M   'P 1'
#
loop_
_entity.id
_entity.type
_entity.pdbx_description
1 polymer ?
#
loop_
_entity_poly.entity_id
_entity_poly.type
_entity_poly.pdbx_seq_one_letter_code
_entity_poly.pdbx_strand_id
1 'polypeptide(L)'
;MFLQESQRRHWAEKIFDDQPHSITRLKHRRGSKCFGPPMVDSMLKIPPGSTALFKLPFDKNKLSVTLYLHADGADVTRLLCRWVDPYFNPLYSCYGVHELCVRRKGSSLQFQSWNHYISRSKIWMALFFKSWERMVLFHAAFVALKARCPLTININPDDYSLAGEKILFRAQIIDDGFEHSLAVIQDDKCGGLRLHAAVWNGELRKCPVWTAFSVFTSSHQITQCSASPKWLNRRSGHRIWLKEICPYVFCTNYKKKRQIKHHGDFEIYFVDRAAADAFEDIFREESDTDSLVMDVPIMSGGNGQ
;
A
#
# COMPACT_ATOMS: atom_id res chain seq x y z
N MET A 1 13.27 0.22 41.69
CA MET A 1 13.08 -0.87 40.71
C MET A 1 12.21 -0.30 39.59
N PHE A 2 12.84 0.19 38.54
CA PHE A 2 12.14 0.85 37.44
C PHE A 2 11.39 -0.21 36.63
N LEU A 3 10.06 -0.05 36.53
CA LEU A 3 9.22 -0.85 35.65
C LEU A 3 9.72 -0.61 34.22
N GLN A 4 10.26 -1.66 33.64
CA GLN A 4 10.62 -1.76 32.23
C GLN A 4 9.33 -1.53 31.44
N GLU A 5 9.13 -0.32 30.93
CA GLU A 5 8.10 -0.06 29.93
C GLU A 5 8.31 -1.08 28.81
N SER A 6 7.34 -1.95 28.61
CA SER A 6 7.25 -2.80 27.44
C SER A 6 7.45 -1.92 26.22
N GLN A 7 8.64 -1.99 25.62
CA GLN A 7 9.05 -1.19 24.49
C GLN A 7 8.03 -1.46 23.38
N ARG A 8 7.12 -0.50 23.15
CA ARG A 8 6.05 -0.67 22.16
C ARG A 8 6.74 -0.84 20.80
N ARG A 9 6.72 -2.07 20.28
CA ARG A 9 7.25 -2.39 18.95
C ARG A 9 6.71 -1.40 17.92
N HIS A 10 7.58 -0.90 17.07
CA HIS A 10 7.21 0.06 16.04
C HIS A 10 6.26 -0.61 15.03
N TRP A 11 5.25 0.11 14.54
CA TRP A 11 4.21 -0.46 13.67
C TRP A 11 4.77 -1.13 12.41
N ALA A 12 5.86 -0.57 11.86
CA ALA A 12 6.50 -1.06 10.64
C ALA A 12 7.14 -2.44 10.79
N GLU A 13 7.45 -2.87 12.02
CA GLU A 13 7.99 -4.22 12.27
C GLU A 13 6.99 -5.30 11.85
N LYS A 14 5.68 -5.04 11.99
CA LYS A 14 4.63 -6.05 11.80
C LYS A 14 4.06 -6.12 10.38
N ILE A 15 4.37 -5.15 9.52
CA ILE A 15 3.73 -5.04 8.19
C ILE A 15 4.06 -6.22 7.29
N PHE A 16 5.26 -6.79 7.46
CA PHE A 16 5.77 -7.85 6.61
C PHE A 16 5.94 -9.19 7.34
N ASP A 17 5.53 -9.27 8.61
CA ASP A 17 5.52 -10.52 9.38
C ASP A 17 4.55 -11.52 8.75
N ASP A 18 3.35 -11.05 8.40
CA ASP A 18 2.31 -11.85 7.78
C ASP A 18 2.34 -11.75 6.25
N GLN A 19 2.03 -12.87 5.58
CA GLN A 19 1.82 -12.86 4.15
C GLN A 19 0.52 -12.12 3.82
N PRO A 20 0.49 -11.27 2.78
CA PRO A 20 -0.76 -10.65 2.36
C PRO A 20 -1.85 -11.67 2.11
N HIS A 21 -3.05 -11.44 2.67
CA HIS A 21 -4.21 -12.31 2.53
C HIS A 21 -4.66 -12.49 1.07
N SER A 22 -4.38 -11.51 0.21
CA SER A 22 -4.52 -11.61 -1.24
C SER A 22 -3.14 -11.49 -1.90
N ILE A 23 -2.91 -12.25 -2.98
CA ILE A 23 -1.63 -12.27 -3.68
C ILE A 23 -1.87 -12.22 -5.19
N THR A 24 -1.85 -11.00 -5.71
CA THR A 24 -1.92 -10.75 -7.14
C THR A 24 -0.53 -10.74 -7.74
N ARG A 25 -0.24 -11.74 -8.58
CA ARG A 25 1.11 -11.90 -9.17
C ARG A 25 1.40 -10.80 -10.19
N LEU A 26 2.56 -10.16 -10.02
CA LEU A 26 3.09 -9.21 -10.99
C LEU A 26 4.09 -9.90 -11.93
N LYS A 27 3.82 -9.87 -13.24
CA LYS A 27 4.73 -10.43 -14.25
C LYS A 27 5.91 -9.49 -14.47
N HIS A 28 7.14 -9.98 -14.23
CA HIS A 28 8.38 -9.31 -14.62
C HIS A 28 9.50 -10.34 -14.86
N ARG A 29 10.46 -10.01 -15.75
CA ARG A 29 11.68 -10.82 -16.00
C ARG A 29 12.95 -10.19 -15.41
N ARG A 30 12.85 -8.97 -14.88
CA ARG A 30 13.97 -8.18 -14.37
C ARG A 30 14.17 -8.43 -12.87
N GLY A 31 15.43 -8.48 -12.43
CA GLY A 31 15.76 -8.48 -11.01
C GLY A 31 15.90 -7.06 -10.45
N SER A 32 15.81 -6.95 -9.12
CA SER A 32 16.08 -5.72 -8.38
C SER A 32 17.55 -5.34 -8.48
N LYS A 33 17.81 -4.03 -8.47
CA LYS A 33 19.16 -3.48 -8.64
C LYS A 33 19.36 -2.27 -7.75
N CYS A 34 20.58 -2.15 -7.20
CA CYS A 34 21.10 -0.91 -6.65
C CYS A 34 22.00 -0.24 -7.69
N PHE A 35 21.86 1.07 -7.82
CA PHE A 35 22.68 1.95 -8.66
C PHE A 35 23.41 3.00 -7.82
N GLY A 36 23.27 2.91 -6.49
CA GLY A 36 23.96 3.75 -5.53
C GLY A 36 25.45 3.44 -5.46
N PRO A 37 26.26 4.40 -5.00
CA PRO A 37 27.67 4.13 -4.73
C PRO A 37 27.79 3.12 -3.58
N PRO A 38 28.74 2.17 -3.66
CA PRO A 38 29.14 1.38 -2.51
C PRO A 38 29.65 2.30 -1.41
N MET A 39 29.17 2.07 -0.19
CA MET A 39 29.48 2.85 1.01
C MET A 39 30.17 1.94 2.02
N VAL A 40 31.22 2.47 2.66
CA VAL A 40 31.81 1.88 3.87
C VAL A 40 30.94 2.20 5.08
N ASP A 41 31.11 1.47 6.18
CA ASP A 41 30.25 1.59 7.37
C ASP A 41 30.14 3.02 7.91
N SER A 42 31.24 3.78 7.91
CA SER A 42 31.27 5.18 8.34
C SER A 42 30.39 6.10 7.48
N MET A 43 30.11 5.72 6.22
CA MET A 43 29.27 6.47 5.30
C MET A 43 27.79 6.06 5.36
N LEU A 44 27.45 4.93 5.98
CA LEU A 44 26.05 4.47 6.07
C LEU A 44 25.22 5.39 6.98
N LYS A 45 25.88 6.10 7.90
CA LYS A 45 25.26 7.01 8.89
C LYS A 45 24.13 6.31 9.66
N ILE A 46 24.32 5.04 10.00
CA ILE A 46 23.41 4.27 10.88
C ILE A 46 24.05 4.29 12.27
N PRO A 47 23.54 5.09 13.22
CA PRO A 47 24.13 5.18 14.54
C PRO A 47 24.02 3.85 15.32
N PRO A 48 24.96 3.59 16.25
CA PRO A 48 24.79 2.53 17.24
C PRO A 48 23.46 2.66 17.98
N GLY A 49 22.80 1.54 18.26
CA GLY A 49 21.47 1.52 18.88
C GLY A 49 20.29 1.70 17.92
N SER A 50 20.53 1.88 16.62
CA SER A 50 19.46 1.88 15.61
C SER A 50 18.75 0.52 15.57
N THR A 51 17.42 0.55 15.48
CA THR A 51 16.60 -0.67 15.44
C THR A 51 16.23 -1.01 13.99
N ALA A 52 16.48 -2.25 13.56
CA ALA A 52 16.01 -2.73 12.26
C ALA A 52 14.50 -2.98 12.33
N LEU A 53 13.73 -2.18 11.59
CA LEU A 53 12.27 -2.29 11.53
C LEU A 53 11.85 -3.51 10.70
N PHE A 54 12.40 -3.65 9.50
CA PHE A 54 12.19 -4.84 8.68
C PHE A 54 13.36 -5.06 7.73
N LYS A 55 13.52 -6.31 7.29
CA LYS A 55 14.46 -6.71 6.25
C LYS A 55 13.75 -7.52 5.18
N LEU A 56 13.79 -7.05 3.94
CA LEU A 56 13.15 -7.71 2.81
C LEU A 56 14.20 -8.22 1.81
N PRO A 57 14.27 -9.54 1.57
CA PRO A 57 15.13 -10.12 0.54
C PRO A 57 14.47 -10.01 -0.84
N PHE A 58 15.30 -9.74 -1.84
CA PHE A 58 14.98 -9.72 -3.26
C PHE A 58 15.94 -10.65 -4.01
N ASP A 59 15.49 -11.18 -5.16
CA ASP A 59 16.35 -11.93 -6.09
C ASP A 59 17.16 -13.07 -5.44
N LYS A 60 16.48 -13.94 -4.68
CA LYS A 60 17.11 -15.03 -3.92
C LYS A 60 18.19 -14.52 -2.95
N ASN A 61 17.93 -13.39 -2.30
CA ASN A 61 18.82 -12.73 -1.34
C ASN A 61 20.13 -12.18 -1.93
N LYS A 62 20.22 -12.07 -3.27
CA LYS A 62 21.29 -11.30 -3.95
C LYS A 62 21.17 -9.80 -3.68
N LEU A 63 19.97 -9.33 -3.41
CA LEU A 63 19.69 -7.98 -2.93
C LEU A 63 18.80 -8.07 -1.69
N SER A 64 19.03 -7.22 -0.70
CA SER A 64 18.09 -7.03 0.39
C SER A 64 18.03 -5.58 0.80
N VAL A 65 16.87 -5.17 1.30
CA VAL A 65 16.69 -3.84 1.88
C VAL A 65 16.38 -3.98 3.36
N THR A 66 16.98 -3.14 4.18
CA THR A 66 16.73 -3.08 5.62
C THR A 66 16.39 -1.65 5.96
N LEU A 67 15.28 -1.45 6.64
CA LEU A 67 14.90 -0.13 7.14
C LEU A 67 15.31 -0.03 8.61
N TYR A 68 16.08 1.00 8.95
CA TYR A 68 16.51 1.28 10.31
C TYR A 68 15.78 2.50 10.86
N LEU A 69 15.36 2.41 12.12
CA LEU A 69 14.93 3.53 12.94
C LEU A 69 16.12 4.04 13.76
N HIS A 70 16.35 5.34 13.72
CA HIS A 70 17.40 6.01 14.49
C HIS A 70 17.21 5.82 15.99
N ALA A 71 18.31 5.70 16.75
CA ALA A 71 18.29 5.45 18.19
C ALA A 71 17.53 6.55 18.97
N ASP A 72 17.69 7.81 18.56
CA ASP A 72 17.06 8.98 19.20
C ASP A 72 15.52 9.07 19.01
N GLY A 73 14.88 8.12 18.33
CA GLY A 73 13.42 7.94 18.37
C GLY A 73 12.55 8.95 17.61
N ALA A 74 13.11 9.95 16.94
CA ALA A 74 12.35 11.00 16.24
C ALA A 74 11.76 10.56 14.86
N ASP A 75 11.32 9.32 14.68
CA ASP A 75 10.85 8.76 13.38
C ASP A 75 11.85 8.93 12.21
N VAL A 76 13.11 9.23 12.52
CA VAL A 76 14.19 9.32 11.52
C VAL A 76 14.54 7.91 11.08
N THR A 77 14.24 7.60 9.83
CA THR A 77 14.51 6.28 9.26
C THR A 77 15.48 6.33 8.08
N ARG A 78 16.28 5.28 7.97
CA ARG A 78 17.24 5.08 6.88
C ARG A 78 16.99 3.76 6.18
N LEU A 79 17.00 3.78 4.86
CA LEU A 79 16.85 2.62 4.01
C LEU A 79 18.24 2.17 3.55
N LEU A 80 18.68 1.02 4.05
CA LEU A 80 19.90 0.34 3.64
C LEU A 80 19.59 -0.63 2.50
N CYS A 81 20.32 -0.53 1.40
CA CYS A 81 20.36 -1.55 0.37
C CYS A 81 21.67 -2.33 0.49
N ARG A 82 21.58 -3.65 0.61
CA ARG A 82 22.69 -4.59 0.45
C ARG A 82 22.52 -5.29 -0.89
N TRP A 83 23.57 -5.38 -1.70
CA TRP A 83 23.59 -6.27 -2.86
C TRP A 83 24.92 -7.02 -2.95
N VAL A 84 24.97 -8.02 -3.82
CA VAL A 84 26.15 -8.83 -4.08
C VAL A 84 26.72 -8.46 -5.45
N ASP A 85 28.02 -8.20 -5.52
CA ASP A 85 28.73 -7.93 -6.77
C ASP A 85 28.98 -9.22 -7.59
N PRO A 86 29.55 -9.15 -8.81
CA PRO A 86 29.88 -10.35 -9.61
C PRO A 86 30.88 -11.30 -8.95
N TYR A 87 31.66 -10.84 -7.97
CA TYR A 87 32.67 -11.58 -7.23
C TYR A 87 32.16 -12.10 -5.88
N PHE A 88 30.85 -12.02 -5.64
CA PHE A 88 30.19 -12.43 -4.40
C PHE A 88 30.48 -11.57 -3.16
N ASN A 89 31.05 -10.37 -3.33
CA ASN A 89 31.26 -9.44 -2.22
C ASN A 89 29.96 -8.69 -1.88
N PRO A 90 29.63 -8.53 -0.59
CA PRO A 90 28.52 -7.70 -0.17
C PRO A 90 28.88 -6.22 -0.29
N LEU A 91 28.04 -5.47 -1.00
CA LEU A 91 28.11 -4.02 -1.12
C LEU A 91 26.89 -3.38 -0.47
N TYR A 92 27.06 -2.16 0.02
CA TYR A 92 26.07 -1.44 0.81
C TYR A 92 25.89 -0.02 0.31
N SER A 93 24.67 0.51 0.41
CA SER A 93 24.37 1.91 0.14
C SER A 93 23.16 2.29 1.00
N CYS A 94 23.19 3.47 1.62
CA CYS A 94 22.17 3.86 2.58
C CYS A 94 21.80 5.34 2.45
N TYR A 95 20.50 5.62 2.46
CA TYR A 95 19.94 6.96 2.47
C TYR A 95 18.80 7.08 3.49
N GLY A 96 18.62 8.26 4.05
CA GLY A 96 17.45 8.62 4.82
C GLY A 96 16.21 8.64 3.94
N VAL A 97 15.05 8.26 4.50
CA VAL A 97 13.79 8.28 3.73
C VAL A 97 13.43 9.67 3.24
N HIS A 98 13.82 10.72 3.97
CA HIS A 98 13.63 12.12 3.61
C HIS A 98 14.44 12.53 2.36
N GLU A 99 15.54 11.83 2.07
CA GLU A 99 16.44 12.11 0.93
C GLU A 99 15.96 11.48 -0.39
N LEU A 100 14.93 10.63 -0.33
CA LEU A 100 14.52 9.75 -1.43
C LEU A 100 13.12 10.07 -1.93
N CYS A 101 12.94 10.13 -3.25
CA CYS A 101 11.62 10.09 -3.89
C CYS A 101 11.32 8.66 -4.36
N VAL A 102 10.05 8.26 -4.32
CA VAL A 102 9.60 6.94 -4.74
C VAL A 102 8.62 7.05 -5.90
N ARG A 103 8.78 6.20 -6.92
CA ARG A 103 7.83 6.11 -8.02
C ARG A 103 7.66 4.69 -8.48
N ARG A 104 6.45 4.34 -8.90
CA ARG A 104 6.19 3.04 -9.53
C ARG A 104 6.54 3.07 -11.02
N LYS A 105 7.18 2.00 -11.50
CA LYS A 105 7.34 1.72 -12.94
C LYS A 105 7.05 0.25 -13.20
N GLY A 106 5.84 -0.04 -13.70
CA GLY A 106 5.37 -1.41 -13.92
C GLY A 106 5.31 -2.19 -12.60
N SER A 107 6.08 -3.27 -12.51
CA SER A 107 6.16 -4.14 -11.32
C SER A 107 7.29 -3.74 -10.35
N SER A 108 7.78 -2.50 -10.43
CA SER A 108 8.91 -2.02 -9.63
C SER A 108 8.64 -0.69 -8.93
N LEU A 109 9.22 -0.53 -7.75
CA LEU A 109 9.40 0.78 -7.11
C LEU A 109 10.81 1.26 -7.36
N GLN A 110 10.93 2.48 -7.89
CA GLN A 110 12.19 3.16 -8.14
C GLN A 110 12.37 4.25 -7.10
N PHE A 111 13.49 4.17 -6.39
CA PHE A 111 13.92 5.19 -5.45
C PHE A 111 14.94 6.08 -6.14
N GLN A 112 14.77 7.38 -6.01
CA GLN A 112 15.66 8.36 -6.59
C GLN A 112 16.17 9.29 -5.52
N SER A 113 17.43 9.67 -5.61
CA SER A 113 18.03 10.71 -4.79
C SER A 113 18.35 11.92 -5.66
N TRP A 114 18.23 13.11 -5.07
CA TRP A 114 18.69 14.32 -5.72
C TRP A 114 20.23 14.30 -5.77
N ASN A 115 20.79 14.51 -6.96
CA ASN A 115 22.23 14.68 -7.10
C ASN A 115 22.52 16.17 -7.31
N HIS A 116 23.11 16.80 -6.30
CA HIS A 116 23.47 18.22 -6.31
C HIS A 116 24.51 18.58 -7.38
N TYR A 117 25.40 17.66 -7.75
CA TYR A 117 26.46 17.92 -8.73
C TYR A 117 25.94 18.07 -10.16
N ILE A 118 24.93 17.27 -10.53
CA ILE A 118 24.34 17.29 -11.88
C ILE A 118 22.96 17.96 -11.90
N SER A 119 22.52 18.53 -10.77
CA SER A 119 21.19 19.13 -10.58
C SER A 119 20.04 18.29 -11.13
N ARG A 120 20.11 16.96 -10.92
CA ARG A 120 19.14 16.01 -11.46
C ARG A 120 18.89 14.84 -10.52
N SER A 121 17.65 14.38 -10.49
CA SER A 121 17.25 13.14 -9.82
C SER A 121 17.86 11.92 -10.52
N LYS A 122 18.64 11.11 -9.78
CA LYS A 122 19.23 9.86 -10.26
C LYS A 122 18.57 8.67 -9.56
N ILE A 123 18.29 7.61 -10.31
CA ILE A 123 17.79 6.36 -9.72
C ILE A 123 18.88 5.79 -8.81
N TRP A 124 18.56 5.60 -7.54
CA TRP A 124 19.40 4.95 -6.54
C TRP A 124 19.12 3.45 -6.50
N MET A 125 17.85 3.04 -6.55
CA MET A 125 17.47 1.63 -6.43
C MET A 125 16.17 1.35 -7.18
N ALA A 126 16.07 0.15 -7.76
CA ALA A 126 14.82 -0.36 -8.33
C ALA A 126 14.51 -1.74 -7.72
N LEU A 127 13.39 -1.83 -7.00
CA LEU A 127 12.92 -3.06 -6.36
C LEU A 127 11.79 -3.67 -7.19
N PHE A 128 11.96 -4.90 -7.65
CA PHE A 128 10.93 -5.63 -8.38
C PHE A 128 10.15 -6.54 -7.45
N PHE A 129 8.84 -6.35 -7.41
CA PHE A 129 7.94 -7.08 -6.53
C PHE A 129 7.24 -8.20 -7.29
N LYS A 130 7.12 -9.36 -6.62
CA LYS A 130 6.39 -10.53 -7.14
C LYS A 130 4.87 -10.39 -7.00
N SER A 131 4.41 -9.62 -6.01
CA SER A 131 2.98 -9.35 -5.80
C SER A 131 2.70 -7.87 -5.68
N TRP A 132 1.52 -7.47 -6.14
CA TRP A 132 1.05 -6.08 -6.07
C TRP A 132 0.88 -5.62 -4.62
N GLU A 133 0.35 -6.48 -3.76
CA GLU A 133 0.10 -6.16 -2.35
C GLU A 133 1.41 -5.85 -1.63
N ARG A 134 2.47 -6.63 -1.82
CA ARG A 134 3.79 -6.35 -1.22
C ARG A 134 4.38 -5.04 -1.71
N MET A 135 4.16 -4.68 -2.98
CA MET A 135 4.60 -3.40 -3.53
C MET A 135 3.84 -2.24 -2.90
N VAL A 136 2.52 -2.34 -2.80
CA VAL A 136 1.65 -1.34 -2.17
C VAL A 136 2.00 -1.16 -0.70
N LEU A 137 2.20 -2.26 0.05
CA LEU A 137 2.58 -2.21 1.46
C LEU A 137 3.94 -1.54 1.65
N PHE A 138 4.92 -1.87 0.82
CA PHE A 138 6.22 -1.20 0.86
C PHE A 138 6.11 0.29 0.58
N HIS A 139 5.36 0.66 -0.46
CA HIS A 139 5.14 2.04 -0.82
C HIS A 139 4.45 2.82 0.31
N ALA A 140 3.32 2.31 0.82
CA ALA A 140 2.57 2.97 1.88
C ALA A 140 3.39 3.09 3.17
N ALA A 141 4.17 2.06 3.54
CA ALA A 141 5.08 2.14 4.68
C ALA A 141 6.16 3.22 4.46
N PHE A 142 6.79 3.25 3.28
CA PHE A 142 7.80 4.26 2.95
C PHE A 142 7.24 5.68 3.03
N VAL A 143 6.08 5.95 2.42
CA VAL A 143 5.43 7.27 2.45
C VAL A 143 5.04 7.66 3.87
N ALA A 144 4.49 6.73 4.65
CA ALA A 144 4.11 6.95 6.03
C ALA A 144 5.31 7.31 6.94
N LEU A 145 6.47 6.70 6.70
CA LEU A 145 7.71 7.02 7.40
C LEU A 145 8.31 8.34 6.94
N LYS A 146 8.31 8.59 5.63
CA LYS A 146 8.78 9.86 5.06
C LYS A 146 7.97 11.03 5.59
N ALA A 147 6.65 10.90 5.68
CA ALA A 147 5.74 11.96 6.13
C ALA A 147 5.92 12.32 7.61
N ARG A 148 6.35 11.37 8.43
CA ARG A 148 6.59 11.58 9.87
C ARG A 148 8.04 11.90 10.20
N CYS A 149 8.93 11.81 9.21
CA CYS A 149 10.34 12.13 9.44
C CYS A 149 10.50 13.65 9.63
N PRO A 150 11.09 14.12 10.75
CA PRO A 150 11.24 15.54 11.05
C PRO A 150 12.20 16.26 10.09
N LEU A 151 12.99 15.50 9.33
CA LEU A 151 13.89 16.02 8.30
C LEU A 151 13.18 16.21 6.95
N THR A 152 11.94 15.75 6.81
CA THR A 152 11.14 15.93 5.59
C THR A 152 10.45 17.29 5.63
N ILE A 153 10.94 18.23 4.82
CA ILE A 153 10.34 19.57 4.70
C ILE A 153 9.06 19.53 3.86
N ASN A 154 9.09 18.81 2.73
CA ASN A 154 7.93 18.62 1.86
C ASN A 154 8.04 17.28 1.14
N ILE A 155 6.91 16.60 0.98
CA ILE A 155 6.83 15.37 0.19
C ILE A 155 6.43 15.74 -1.23
N ASN A 156 7.13 15.17 -2.21
CA ASN A 156 6.73 15.30 -3.60
C ASN A 156 5.31 14.72 -3.77
N PRO A 157 4.33 15.46 -4.32
CA PRO A 157 2.99 14.94 -4.58
C PRO A 157 2.95 13.57 -5.25
N ASP A 158 3.92 13.29 -6.14
CA ASP A 158 4.03 12.02 -6.85
C ASP A 158 4.35 10.84 -5.91
N ASP A 159 5.06 11.08 -4.80
CA ASP A 159 5.39 10.04 -3.81
C ASP A 159 4.13 9.51 -3.11
N TYR A 160 3.04 10.28 -3.04
CA TYR A 160 1.78 9.78 -2.46
C TYR A 160 1.02 8.84 -3.39
N SER A 161 1.40 8.77 -4.67
CA SER A 161 0.66 8.06 -5.70
C SER A 161 1.46 6.92 -6.30
N LEU A 162 0.81 5.77 -6.49
CA LEU A 162 1.37 4.68 -7.28
C LEU A 162 0.88 4.81 -8.71
N ALA A 163 1.80 5.06 -9.65
CA ALA A 163 1.47 5.11 -11.06
C ALA A 163 0.82 3.79 -11.55
N GLY A 164 -0.21 3.90 -12.39
CA GLY A 164 -1.00 2.75 -12.85
C GLY A 164 -2.06 2.28 -11.84
N GLU A 165 -2.46 3.15 -10.91
CA GLU A 165 -3.63 2.96 -10.07
C GLU A 165 -4.67 4.06 -10.35
N LYS A 166 -5.94 3.66 -10.49
CA LYS A 166 -7.09 4.54 -10.64
C LYS A 166 -7.87 4.61 -9.33
N ILE A 167 -8.21 5.83 -8.92
CA ILE A 167 -9.14 6.03 -7.79
C ILE A 167 -10.56 5.89 -8.34
N LEU A 168 -11.28 4.86 -7.90
CA LEU A 168 -12.68 4.65 -8.25
C LEU A 168 -13.61 5.50 -7.38
N PHE A 169 -13.19 5.74 -6.13
CA PHE A 169 -13.97 6.49 -5.16
C PHE A 169 -13.09 7.13 -4.11
N ARG A 170 -13.56 8.27 -3.59
CA ARG A 170 -12.96 8.92 -2.43
C ARG A 170 -14.02 9.65 -1.63
N ALA A 171 -13.99 9.47 -0.31
CA ALA A 171 -14.86 10.19 0.62
C ALA A 171 -14.17 10.45 1.96
N GLN A 172 -14.79 11.31 2.75
CA GLN A 172 -14.41 11.56 4.14
C GLN A 172 -15.12 10.57 5.07
N ILE A 173 -14.36 9.94 5.95
CA ILE A 173 -14.83 9.03 6.98
C ILE A 173 -14.37 9.49 8.36
N ILE A 174 -15.08 9.07 9.39
CA ILE A 174 -14.62 9.14 10.78
C ILE A 174 -14.16 7.75 11.16
N ASP A 175 -12.89 7.65 11.51
CA ASP A 175 -12.25 6.38 11.81
C ASP A 175 -11.27 6.57 12.98
N ASP A 176 -11.39 5.67 13.95
CA ASP A 176 -10.73 5.76 15.27
C ASP A 176 -10.91 7.12 16.01
N GLY A 177 -12.02 7.82 15.71
CA GLY A 177 -12.30 9.16 16.25
C GLY A 177 -11.61 10.31 15.53
N PHE A 178 -10.96 10.04 14.39
CA PHE A 178 -10.29 11.04 13.55
C PHE A 178 -10.90 11.09 12.15
N GLU A 179 -10.78 12.22 11.49
CA GLU A 179 -11.20 12.37 10.09
C GLU A 179 -10.15 11.80 9.14
N HIS A 180 -10.56 10.87 8.28
CA HIS A 180 -9.72 10.25 7.27
C HIS A 180 -10.36 10.37 5.89
N SER A 181 -9.52 10.40 4.86
CA SER A 181 -9.94 10.18 3.48
C SER A 181 -9.89 8.68 3.20
N LEU A 182 -11.04 8.08 2.92
CA LEU A 182 -11.13 6.72 2.39
C LEU A 182 -11.16 6.76 0.88
N ALA A 183 -10.35 5.94 0.22
CA ALA A 183 -10.37 5.74 -1.21
C ALA A 183 -10.49 4.26 -1.58
N VAL A 184 -11.25 3.98 -2.63
CA VAL A 184 -11.24 2.69 -3.35
C VAL A 184 -10.32 2.87 -4.55
N ILE A 185 -9.27 2.06 -4.63
CA ILE A 185 -8.21 2.20 -5.63
C ILE A 185 -8.06 0.86 -6.37
N GLN A 186 -8.04 0.92 -7.70
CA GLN A 186 -7.87 -0.23 -8.58
C GLN A 186 -6.54 -0.15 -9.32
N ASP A 187 -5.83 -1.28 -9.42
CA ASP A 187 -4.64 -1.40 -10.26
C ASP A 187 -5.02 -1.61 -11.73
N ASP A 188 -4.53 -0.76 -12.64
CA ASP A 188 -4.87 -0.82 -14.07
C ASP A 188 -4.37 -2.11 -14.73
N LYS A 189 -3.31 -2.73 -14.19
CA LYS A 189 -2.63 -3.84 -14.84
C LYS A 189 -3.14 -5.20 -14.37
N CYS A 190 -3.52 -5.31 -13.11
CA CYS A 190 -3.99 -6.57 -12.53
C CYS A 190 -5.44 -6.53 -12.01
N GLY A 191 -6.11 -5.38 -12.07
CA GLY A 191 -7.48 -5.21 -11.60
C GLY A 191 -7.64 -5.29 -10.08
N GLY A 192 -6.54 -5.38 -9.34
CA GLY A 192 -6.57 -5.54 -7.88
C GLY A 192 -7.20 -4.34 -7.20
N LEU A 193 -8.13 -4.58 -6.26
CA LEU A 193 -8.80 -3.53 -5.51
C LEU A 193 -8.24 -3.41 -4.09
N ARG A 194 -7.97 -2.17 -3.67
CA ARG A 194 -7.58 -1.84 -2.30
C ARG A 194 -8.40 -0.68 -1.73
N LEU A 195 -8.74 -0.83 -0.46
CA LEU A 195 -9.20 0.27 0.37
C LEU A 195 -7.99 0.97 0.97
N HIS A 196 -7.99 2.29 0.93
CA HIS A 196 -6.89 3.10 1.42
C HIS A 196 -7.42 4.25 2.26
N ALA A 197 -7.07 4.27 3.54
CA ALA A 197 -7.33 5.38 4.44
C ALA A 197 -6.07 6.24 4.61
N ALA A 198 -6.23 7.54 4.43
CA ALA A 198 -5.19 8.53 4.62
C ALA A 198 -5.69 9.67 5.50
N VAL A 199 -4.78 10.41 6.13
CA VAL A 199 -5.13 11.58 6.94
C VAL A 199 -5.81 12.63 6.07
N TRP A 200 -6.97 13.13 6.51
CA TRP A 200 -7.80 14.09 5.77
C TRP A 200 -7.18 15.49 5.71
N ASN A 201 -6.74 16.02 6.86
CA ASN A 201 -6.26 17.39 7.00
C ASN A 201 -5.06 17.49 7.98
N GLY A 202 -4.40 18.64 7.99
CA GLY A 202 -3.23 18.94 8.82
C GLY A 202 -1.90 18.63 8.11
N GLU A 203 -0.81 18.68 8.86
CA GLU A 203 0.56 18.52 8.35
C GLU A 203 0.78 17.14 7.70
N LEU A 204 0.11 16.12 8.20
CA LEU A 204 0.19 14.75 7.69
C LEU A 204 -0.84 14.45 6.60
N ARG A 205 -1.51 15.44 6.00
CA ARG A 205 -2.52 15.23 4.95
C ARG A 205 -1.98 14.30 3.86
N LYS A 206 -2.82 13.34 3.42
CA LYS A 206 -2.48 12.24 2.49
C LYS A 206 -1.52 11.17 3.04
N CYS A 207 -1.00 11.30 4.26
CA CYS A 207 -0.21 10.24 4.89
C CYS A 207 -1.07 8.98 5.06
N PRO A 208 -0.60 7.80 4.63
CA PRO A 208 -1.27 6.54 4.88
C PRO A 208 -1.54 6.30 6.37
N VAL A 209 -2.76 5.90 6.69
CA VAL A 209 -3.16 5.40 8.02
C VAL A 209 -3.28 3.88 7.97
N TRP A 210 -4.05 3.38 7.01
CA TRP A 210 -4.12 1.94 6.73
C TRP A 210 -4.48 1.66 5.27
N THR A 211 -4.15 0.44 4.84
CA THR A 211 -4.56 -0.11 3.54
C THR A 211 -5.10 -1.50 3.78
N ALA A 212 -6.16 -1.89 3.08
CA ALA A 212 -6.64 -3.26 3.07
C ALA A 212 -6.89 -3.71 1.64
N PHE A 213 -6.67 -4.99 1.38
CA PHE A 213 -6.90 -5.60 0.08
C PHE A 213 -8.23 -6.36 0.13
N SER A 214 -9.02 -6.25 -0.93
CA SER A 214 -10.21 -7.09 -1.05
C SER A 214 -9.77 -8.52 -1.38
N VAL A 215 -10.24 -9.51 -0.62
CA VAL A 215 -9.93 -10.92 -0.82
C VAL A 215 -10.56 -11.47 -2.11
N PHE A 216 -11.58 -10.80 -2.65
CA PHE A 216 -12.40 -11.34 -3.74
C PHE A 216 -11.92 -10.99 -5.16
N THR A 217 -10.91 -10.14 -5.33
CA THR A 217 -10.40 -9.77 -6.67
C THR A 217 -9.36 -10.73 -7.25
N SER A 218 -9.05 -11.82 -6.56
CA SER A 218 -8.04 -12.80 -7.01
C SER A 218 -8.66 -14.06 -7.63
N SER A 219 -9.51 -13.89 -8.63
CA SER A 219 -9.64 -14.86 -9.71
C SER A 219 -10.02 -14.12 -10.97
N HIS A 220 -9.34 -14.43 -12.08
CA HIS A 220 -9.91 -14.16 -13.41
C HIS A 220 -11.37 -14.62 -13.42
N GLN A 221 -12.23 -13.84 -14.06
CA GLN A 221 -13.69 -13.92 -14.01
C GLN A 221 -14.33 -13.37 -12.72
N ILE A 222 -14.78 -12.11 -12.81
CA ILE A 222 -16.10 -11.74 -12.27
C ILE A 222 -17.12 -12.46 -13.17
N THR A 223 -17.21 -13.78 -13.08
CA THR A 223 -18.31 -14.53 -13.68
C THR A 223 -19.40 -14.59 -12.64
N GLN A 224 -20.50 -13.92 -12.94
CA GLN A 224 -21.84 -14.24 -12.48
C GLN A 224 -21.96 -14.73 -11.03
N CYS A 225 -22.13 -13.81 -10.09
CA CYS A 225 -22.88 -14.10 -8.88
C CYS A 225 -23.76 -12.89 -8.57
N SER A 226 -25.03 -13.01 -8.97
CA SER A 226 -26.17 -12.10 -8.76
C SER A 226 -26.57 -11.92 -7.30
N ALA A 227 -25.61 -11.92 -6.37
CA ALA A 227 -25.85 -11.73 -4.95
C ALA A 227 -24.99 -10.57 -4.47
N SER A 228 -25.64 -9.58 -3.86
CA SER A 228 -25.00 -8.49 -3.11
C SER A 228 -23.72 -8.98 -2.42
N PRO A 229 -22.60 -8.23 -2.49
CA PRO A 229 -21.34 -8.71 -1.93
C PRO A 229 -21.54 -9.06 -0.45
N LYS A 230 -21.52 -10.36 -0.11
CA LYS A 230 -21.81 -10.85 1.27
C LYS A 230 -20.86 -10.26 2.32
N TRP A 231 -19.72 -9.72 1.86
CA TRP A 231 -18.73 -9.03 2.65
C TRP A 231 -19.11 -7.59 3.00
N LEU A 232 -20.01 -6.93 2.26
CA LEU A 232 -20.44 -5.56 2.51
C LEU A 232 -21.87 -5.56 3.04
N ASN A 233 -22.08 -4.96 4.22
CA ASN A 233 -23.40 -4.87 4.84
C ASN A 233 -23.70 -3.43 5.24
N ARG A 234 -24.70 -2.83 4.58
CA ARG A 234 -25.25 -1.52 4.92
C ARG A 234 -26.02 -1.61 6.25
N ARG A 235 -25.61 -0.84 7.26
CA ARG A 235 -26.26 -0.82 8.58
C ARG A 235 -27.09 0.44 8.84
N SER A 236 -26.65 1.57 8.30
CA SER A 236 -27.37 2.85 8.38
C SER A 236 -26.97 3.74 7.22
N GLY A 237 -27.59 4.92 7.09
CA GLY A 237 -27.22 5.91 6.06
C GLY A 237 -25.75 6.36 6.09
N HIS A 238 -25.05 6.21 7.22
CA HIS A 238 -23.65 6.60 7.35
C HIS A 238 -22.72 5.42 7.62
N ARG A 239 -23.24 4.20 7.87
CA ARG A 239 -22.44 3.07 8.37
C ARG A 239 -22.49 1.88 7.46
N ILE A 240 -21.30 1.38 7.12
CA ILE A 240 -21.10 0.16 6.33
C ILE A 240 -20.18 -0.76 7.11
N TRP A 241 -20.56 -2.03 7.20
CA TRP A 241 -19.75 -3.07 7.82
C TRP A 241 -19.13 -3.94 6.74
N LEU A 242 -17.83 -4.18 6.88
CA LEU A 242 -17.03 -4.97 5.97
C LEU A 242 -16.53 -6.23 6.69
N LYS A 243 -16.87 -7.40 6.14
CA LYS A 243 -16.43 -8.69 6.65
C LYS A 243 -15.07 -9.06 6.07
N GLU A 244 -14.28 -9.81 6.84
CA GLU A 244 -13.01 -10.42 6.40
C GLU A 244 -11.96 -9.41 5.90
N ILE A 245 -12.02 -8.17 6.39
CA ILE A 245 -11.02 -7.13 6.07
C ILE A 245 -9.94 -7.10 7.14
N CYS A 246 -8.70 -7.24 6.69
CA CYS A 246 -7.50 -7.12 7.51
C CYS A 246 -6.72 -5.86 7.13
N PRO A 247 -6.91 -4.73 7.83
CA PRO A 247 -6.17 -3.49 7.54
C PRO A 247 -4.71 -3.59 7.97
N TYR A 248 -3.80 -3.23 7.08
CA TYR A 248 -2.38 -2.99 7.36
C TYR A 248 -2.22 -1.55 7.82
N VAL A 249 -1.73 -1.35 9.04
CA VAL A 249 -1.73 -0.05 9.71
C VAL A 249 -0.33 0.56 9.70
N PHE A 250 -0.25 1.84 9.36
CA PHE A 250 0.98 2.59 9.16
C PHE A 250 1.21 3.69 10.22
N CYS A 251 0.60 3.56 11.39
CA CYS A 251 0.81 4.47 12.53
C CYS A 251 0.57 3.80 13.88
N THR A 252 1.20 4.34 14.93
CA THR A 252 1.12 3.79 16.30
C THR A 252 -0.22 4.10 16.98
N ASN A 253 -0.83 5.24 16.64
CA ASN A 253 -2.00 5.75 17.35
C ASN A 253 -3.31 5.09 16.93
N TYR A 254 -3.32 4.42 15.77
CA TYR A 254 -4.53 3.79 15.24
C TYR A 254 -4.86 2.48 15.96
N LYS A 255 -6.06 2.42 16.53
CA LYS A 255 -6.56 1.29 17.31
C LYS A 255 -7.61 0.51 16.51
N LYS A 256 -7.16 -0.50 15.77
CA LYS A 256 -8.01 -1.47 15.04
C LYS A 256 -9.23 -1.95 15.85
N LYS A 257 -9.05 -2.22 17.15
CA LYS A 257 -10.11 -2.72 18.05
C LYS A 257 -11.32 -1.80 18.17
N ARG A 258 -11.19 -0.49 17.89
CA ARG A 258 -12.33 0.44 17.94
C ARG A 258 -13.25 0.33 16.71
N GLN A 259 -12.71 -0.15 15.59
CA GLN A 259 -13.47 -0.39 14.36
C GLN A 259 -14.01 -1.81 14.24
N ILE A 260 -13.38 -2.78 14.90
CA ILE A 260 -13.84 -4.17 14.92
C ILE A 260 -15.01 -4.29 15.90
N LYS A 261 -16.16 -4.77 15.43
CA LYS A 261 -17.34 -5.04 16.26
C LYS A 261 -17.34 -6.46 16.84
N HIS A 262 -18.33 -6.77 17.68
CA HIS A 262 -18.44 -8.05 18.40
C HIS A 262 -18.39 -9.31 17.50
N HIS A 263 -18.71 -9.19 16.21
CA HIS A 263 -18.69 -10.29 15.24
C HIS A 263 -17.43 -10.33 14.35
N GLY A 264 -16.44 -9.46 14.59
CA GLY A 264 -15.24 -9.36 13.76
C GLY A 264 -15.38 -8.43 12.54
N ASP A 265 -16.59 -7.92 12.29
CA ASP A 265 -16.86 -6.99 11.19
C ASP A 265 -16.17 -5.64 11.41
N PHE A 266 -15.59 -5.10 10.34
CA PHE A 266 -14.92 -3.80 10.33
C PHE A 266 -15.93 -2.70 9.96
N GLU A 267 -16.18 -1.75 10.86
CA GLU A 267 -17.10 -0.64 10.62
C GLU A 267 -16.40 0.54 9.93
N ILE A 268 -17.06 1.11 8.92
CA ILE A 268 -16.71 2.39 8.32
C ILE A 268 -17.87 3.36 8.55
N TYR A 269 -17.55 4.53 9.10
CA TYR A 269 -18.48 5.63 9.30
C TYR A 269 -18.19 6.77 8.32
N PHE A 270 -19.11 7.02 7.38
CA PHE A 270 -19.03 8.11 6.43
C PHE A 270 -19.61 9.40 7.00
N VAL A 271 -18.91 10.51 6.77
CA VAL A 271 -19.41 11.84 7.18
C VAL A 271 -20.68 12.19 6.39
N ASP A 272 -20.67 11.95 5.08
CA ASP A 272 -21.80 12.18 4.20
C ASP A 272 -22.53 10.87 3.88
N ARG A 273 -23.86 10.89 3.94
CA ARG A 273 -24.71 9.76 3.55
C ARG A 273 -24.58 9.43 2.07
N ALA A 274 -24.52 10.46 1.21
CA ALA A 274 -24.43 10.26 -0.24
C ALA A 274 -23.12 9.55 -0.63
N ALA A 275 -22.02 9.88 0.07
CA ALA A 275 -20.76 9.16 -0.09
C ALA A 275 -20.86 7.68 0.28
N ALA A 276 -21.67 7.37 1.27
CA ALA A 276 -21.85 6.02 1.74
C ALA A 276 -22.75 5.20 0.79
N ASP A 277 -23.72 5.83 0.13
CA ASP A 277 -24.49 5.21 -0.96
C ASP A 277 -23.58 4.97 -2.18
N ALA A 278 -22.83 5.99 -2.62
CA ALA A 278 -21.88 5.87 -3.73
C ALA A 278 -20.77 4.83 -3.48
N PHE A 279 -20.33 4.64 -2.23
CA PHE A 279 -19.38 3.58 -1.88
C PHE A 279 -19.97 2.19 -2.13
N GLU A 280 -21.24 2.00 -1.79
CA GLU A 280 -21.93 0.73 -1.97
C GLU A 280 -22.20 0.44 -3.46
N ASP A 281 -22.53 1.46 -4.24
CA ASP A 281 -22.84 1.34 -5.67
C ASP A 281 -21.64 0.84 -6.51
N ILE A 282 -20.41 1.24 -6.16
CA ILE A 282 -19.18 0.74 -6.83
C ILE A 282 -19.08 -0.78 -6.82
N PHE A 283 -19.60 -1.42 -5.77
CA PHE A 283 -19.56 -2.87 -5.61
C PHE A 283 -20.86 -3.56 -6.04
N ARG A 284 -21.87 -2.79 -6.46
CA ARG A 284 -23.14 -3.30 -7.01
C ARG A 284 -23.15 -3.28 -8.53
N GLU A 285 -22.60 -2.26 -9.18
CA GLU A 285 -22.74 -2.04 -10.64
C GLU A 285 -21.95 -3.00 -11.53
N GLU A 286 -20.99 -3.78 -11.01
CA GLU A 286 -20.28 -4.81 -11.79
C GLU A 286 -21.15 -6.06 -12.09
N SER A 287 -22.41 -6.12 -11.63
CA SER A 287 -23.32 -7.25 -11.90
C SER A 287 -24.27 -7.09 -13.10
N ASP A 288 -24.54 -5.86 -13.56
CA ASP A 288 -25.75 -5.60 -14.37
C ASP A 288 -25.49 -5.24 -15.84
N THR A 289 -24.23 -5.17 -16.29
CA THR A 289 -23.91 -4.75 -17.68
C THR A 289 -23.86 -5.87 -18.72
N ASP A 290 -24.04 -7.14 -18.34
CA ASP A 290 -23.95 -8.30 -19.25
C ASP A 290 -25.32 -8.91 -19.64
N SER A 291 -26.45 -8.34 -19.21
CA SER A 291 -27.80 -8.91 -19.40
C SER A 291 -28.61 -8.34 -20.56
N LEU A 292 -28.00 -7.59 -21.49
CA LEU A 292 -28.69 -7.07 -22.69
C LEU A 292 -28.08 -7.59 -24.00
N VAL A 293 -27.93 -8.91 -24.11
CA VAL A 293 -27.99 -9.56 -25.43
C VAL A 293 -29.41 -10.08 -25.59
N MET A 294 -30.28 -9.26 -26.17
CA MET A 294 -31.58 -9.74 -26.63
C MET A 294 -31.34 -10.68 -27.81
N ASP A 295 -31.61 -11.96 -27.61
CA ASP A 295 -31.78 -12.93 -28.70
C ASP A 295 -32.90 -12.44 -29.61
N VAL A 296 -32.53 -12.04 -30.83
CA VAL A 296 -33.48 -11.78 -31.92
C VAL A 296 -33.95 -13.15 -32.42
N PRO A 297 -35.25 -13.51 -32.35
CA PRO A 297 -35.72 -14.77 -32.90
C PRO A 297 -35.62 -14.73 -34.43
N ILE A 298 -34.77 -15.58 -35.00
CA ILE A 298 -34.72 -15.84 -36.44
C ILE A 298 -36.01 -16.60 -36.80
N MET A 299 -36.96 -15.90 -37.43
CA MET A 299 -38.12 -16.55 -38.04
C MET A 299 -37.69 -17.28 -39.31
N SER A 300 -37.65 -18.61 -39.24
CA SER A 300 -37.48 -19.50 -40.38
C SER A 300 -38.74 -19.44 -41.23
N GLY A 301 -38.64 -18.84 -42.42
CA GLY A 301 -39.67 -18.95 -43.46
C GLY A 301 -39.74 -20.38 -44.00
N GLY A 302 -40.84 -21.06 -43.71
CA GLY A 302 -41.19 -22.33 -44.36
C GLY A 302 -41.69 -22.06 -45.79
N ASN A 303 -40.94 -22.53 -46.77
CA ASN A 303 -41.42 -22.70 -48.14
C ASN A 303 -42.26 -23.98 -48.22
N GLY A 304 -43.52 -23.83 -48.63
CA GLY A 304 -44.39 -24.92 -49.06
C GLY A 304 -45.14 -24.50 -50.31
N GLN A 305 -44.61 -24.87 -51.47
CA GLN A 305 -45.32 -25.14 -52.72
C GLN A 305 -44.75 -26.43 -53.29
#